data_AF-A0A8T4TW43-F1
#
_entry.id   AF-A0A8T4TW43-F1
#
_cell.length_a   1.000
_cell.length_b   1.000
_cell.length_c   1.000
_cell.angle_alpha   90.00
_cell.angle_beta   90.00
_cell.angle_gamma   90.00
#
_symmetry.space_group_name_H-M   'P 1'
#
loop_
_entity.id
_entity.type
_entity.pdbx_description
1 polymer ?
#
loop_
_entity_poly.entity_id
_entity_poly.type
_entity_poly.pdbx_seq_one_letter_code
_entity_poly.pdbx_strand_id
1 'polypeptide(L)'
;MTKRLFIIHGWNFDPKMHWYPWIKKEFEKKGFKVEVPVMPNTSKPEINAWVSHLKKIVGELNEDTYFIGHSIGCQTIMRFLEKENYNGKIGKVIFVAGWFKLGNLEDEEVKEIANPWINTPINFNKVKEKISNLTVFLSSNEPYNYIEENKMTFEEKLKAKVIILDNKGHFTEEDGVNKLPEVLKEINNNLVIMKTILVDAVDAFVIEGEGSFKIFKEMHDLLEKFPNRKIILTGANDEQFKKFGLDKMPYEVYTLKHNPEKTDPKYFEIMLKHFGLSKDNVIYFEHNSQAVKSAESIGIKSYHYDPKKKDLKALKEFLDENSS
;
A
#
# COMPACT_ATOMS: atom_id res chain seq x y z
N MET A 1 9.50 -12.39 9.77
CA MET A 1 8.66 -12.89 10.88
C MET A 1 7.21 -12.87 10.41
N THR A 2 6.27 -13.50 11.14
CA THR A 2 4.85 -13.54 10.73
C THR A 2 4.16 -12.24 11.16
N LYS A 3 3.52 -11.54 10.23
CA LYS A 3 2.75 -10.32 10.52
C LYS A 3 1.57 -10.64 11.43
N ARG A 4 1.35 -9.84 12.46
CA ARG A 4 0.25 -10.00 13.44
C ARG A 4 -0.73 -8.83 13.30
N LEU A 5 -2.00 -9.14 13.12
CA LEU A 5 -3.06 -8.15 13.00
C LEU A 5 -4.07 -8.32 14.13
N PHE A 6 -4.31 -7.25 14.89
CA PHE A 6 -5.30 -7.21 15.95
C PHE A 6 -6.49 -6.34 15.53
N ILE A 7 -7.70 -6.90 15.55
CA ILE A 7 -8.93 -6.18 15.21
C ILE A 7 -9.73 -5.94 16.49
N ILE A 8 -9.87 -4.67 16.89
CA ILE A 8 -10.52 -4.29 18.14
C ILE A 8 -11.91 -3.72 17.83
N HIS A 9 -12.94 -4.45 18.23
CA HIS A 9 -14.33 -4.14 17.95
C HIS A 9 -14.85 -2.93 18.76
N GLY A 10 -16.02 -2.44 18.36
CA GLY A 10 -16.73 -1.33 19.00
C GLY A 10 -17.47 -1.70 20.30
N TRP A 11 -18.13 -0.70 20.90
CA TRP A 11 -19.01 -0.84 22.07
C TRP A 11 -20.18 -1.76 21.71
N ASN A 12 -20.47 -2.72 22.59
CA ASN A 12 -21.58 -3.66 22.48
C ASN A 12 -21.47 -4.61 21.27
N PHE A 13 -20.31 -4.63 20.62
CA PHE A 13 -20.00 -5.57 19.54
C PHE A 13 -19.19 -6.75 20.07
N ASP A 14 -19.04 -7.77 19.23
CA ASP A 14 -18.19 -8.93 19.49
C ASP A 14 -17.42 -9.38 18.23
N PRO A 15 -16.42 -10.29 18.36
CA PRO A 15 -15.58 -10.72 17.24
C PRO A 15 -16.28 -11.36 16.03
N LYS A 16 -17.53 -11.80 16.16
CA LYS A 16 -18.30 -12.47 15.12
C LYS A 16 -19.19 -11.53 14.31
N MET A 17 -19.30 -10.27 14.70
CA MET A 17 -20.19 -9.29 14.08
C MET A 17 -19.53 -8.53 12.93
N HIS A 18 -20.36 -7.87 12.13
CA HIS A 18 -19.99 -6.92 11.10
C HIS A 18 -19.01 -7.52 10.09
N TRP A 19 -18.07 -6.70 9.66
CA TRP A 19 -17.04 -7.07 8.70
C TRP A 19 -15.84 -7.78 9.35
N TYR A 20 -15.80 -7.99 10.67
CA TYR A 20 -14.62 -8.56 11.35
C TYR A 20 -14.30 -9.99 10.88
N PRO A 21 -15.26 -10.94 10.79
CA PRO A 21 -14.96 -12.29 10.31
C PRO A 21 -14.45 -12.31 8.88
N TRP A 22 -15.00 -11.43 8.03
CA TRP A 22 -14.59 -11.30 6.65
C TRP A 22 -13.16 -10.75 6.55
N ILE A 23 -12.85 -9.65 7.23
CA ILE A 23 -11.51 -9.07 7.26
C ILE A 23 -10.49 -10.06 7.82
N LYS A 24 -10.83 -10.78 8.90
CA LYS A 24 -9.98 -11.83 9.49
C LYS A 24 -9.59 -12.87 8.45
N LYS A 25 -10.58 -13.45 7.77
CA LYS A 25 -10.37 -14.46 6.73
C LYS A 25 -9.49 -13.94 5.58
N GLU A 26 -9.71 -12.71 5.14
CA GLU A 26 -8.96 -12.14 4.02
C GLU A 26 -7.51 -11.81 4.37
N PHE A 27 -7.21 -11.39 5.60
CA PHE A 27 -5.82 -11.20 6.05
C PHE A 27 -5.10 -12.51 6.40
N GLU A 28 -5.82 -13.53 6.91
CA GLU A 28 -5.24 -14.87 7.13
C GLU A 28 -4.79 -15.51 5.81
N LYS A 29 -5.59 -15.38 4.74
CA LYS A 29 -5.19 -15.78 3.38
C LYS A 29 -3.90 -15.09 2.88
N LYS A 30 -3.58 -13.92 3.44
CA LYS A 30 -2.39 -13.12 3.12
C LYS A 30 -1.23 -13.39 4.07
N GLY A 31 -1.31 -14.43 4.89
CA GLY A 31 -0.24 -14.86 5.79
C GLY A 31 -0.15 -14.06 7.10
N PHE A 32 -1.15 -13.24 7.43
CA PHE A 32 -1.22 -12.62 8.75
C PHE A 32 -1.73 -13.63 9.79
N LYS A 33 -1.15 -13.59 10.99
CA LYS A 33 -1.81 -14.11 12.19
C LYS A 33 -2.81 -13.06 12.67
N VAL A 34 -4.10 -13.34 12.56
CA VAL A 34 -5.16 -12.36 12.88
C VAL A 34 -5.87 -12.72 14.18
N GLU A 35 -5.96 -11.77 15.11
CA GLU A 35 -6.64 -11.93 16.39
C GLU A 35 -7.75 -10.88 16.52
N VAL A 36 -8.95 -11.32 16.89
CA VAL A 36 -10.12 -10.48 17.13
C VAL A 36 -10.59 -10.79 18.55
N PRO A 37 -10.00 -10.15 19.57
CA PRO A 37 -10.29 -10.50 20.96
C PRO A 37 -11.70 -10.07 21.37
N VAL A 38 -12.31 -10.86 22.26
CA VAL A 38 -13.53 -10.44 22.97
C VAL A 38 -13.11 -9.44 24.05
N MET A 39 -13.49 -8.17 23.90
CA MET A 39 -13.16 -7.14 24.87
C MET A 39 -14.04 -7.26 26.14
N PRO A 40 -13.56 -6.84 27.32
CA PRO A 40 -14.30 -7.04 28.56
C PRO A 40 -15.49 -6.07 28.69
N ASN A 41 -16.59 -6.54 29.30
CA ASN A 41 -17.76 -5.72 29.65
C ASN A 41 -18.23 -4.82 28.50
N THR A 42 -18.49 -5.41 27.33
CA THR A 42 -18.73 -4.67 26.10
C THR A 42 -19.93 -3.74 26.15
N SER A 43 -20.91 -4.00 27.02
CA SER A 43 -22.07 -3.14 27.25
C SER A 43 -21.75 -1.88 28.06
N LYS A 44 -20.68 -1.90 28.88
CA LYS A 44 -20.19 -0.77 29.69
C LYS A 44 -18.66 -0.69 29.65
N PRO A 45 -18.07 -0.36 28.49
CA PRO A 45 -16.63 -0.41 28.29
C PRO A 45 -15.88 0.62 29.12
N GLU A 46 -14.84 0.18 29.82
CA GLU A 46 -13.97 1.05 30.62
C GLU A 46 -12.55 1.11 30.04
N ILE A 47 -12.00 2.32 29.94
CA ILE A 47 -10.68 2.58 29.34
C ILE A 47 -9.59 1.65 29.91
N ASN A 48 -9.48 1.58 31.24
CA ASN A 48 -8.41 0.83 31.87
C ASN A 48 -8.56 -0.67 31.67
N ALA A 49 -9.79 -1.20 31.73
CA ALA A 49 -10.06 -2.61 31.49
C ALA A 49 -9.72 -3.00 30.05
N TRP A 50 -10.17 -2.22 29.06
CA TRP A 50 -9.94 -2.48 27.65
C TRP A 50 -8.46 -2.35 27.27
N VAL A 51 -7.78 -1.29 27.70
CA VAL A 51 -6.35 -1.08 27.41
C VAL A 51 -5.48 -2.15 28.06
N SER A 52 -5.78 -2.54 29.31
CA SER A 52 -5.03 -3.60 30.01
C SER A 52 -5.27 -4.97 29.38
N HIS A 53 -6.48 -5.25 28.91
CA HIS A 53 -6.80 -6.47 28.21
C HIS A 53 -6.06 -6.54 26.86
N LEU A 54 -6.11 -5.46 26.08
CA LEU A 54 -5.40 -5.37 24.80
C LEU A 54 -3.89 -5.58 24.98
N LYS A 55 -3.28 -4.96 26.00
CA LYS A 55 -1.85 -5.14 26.32
C LYS A 55 -1.47 -6.61 26.52
N LYS A 56 -2.30 -7.38 27.24
CA LYS A 56 -2.04 -8.81 27.49
C LYS A 56 -2.10 -9.65 26.22
N ILE A 57 -3.00 -9.32 25.30
CA ILE A 57 -3.18 -10.04 24.02
C ILE A 57 -2.05 -9.72 23.04
N VAL A 58 -1.69 -8.44 22.93
CA VAL A 58 -0.69 -7.99 21.97
C VAL A 58 0.71 -8.46 22.37
N GLY A 59 1.04 -8.41 23.67
CA GLY A 59 2.39 -8.64 24.15
C GLY A 59 3.35 -7.57 23.63
N GLU A 60 4.51 -7.99 23.12
CA GLU A 60 5.53 -7.07 22.61
C GLU A 60 5.13 -6.45 21.27
N LEU A 61 5.47 -5.17 21.07
CA LEU A 61 5.30 -4.47 19.81
C LEU A 61 6.55 -4.63 18.93
N ASN A 62 6.33 -4.73 17.62
CA ASN A 62 7.38 -4.72 16.60
C ASN A 62 6.82 -4.18 15.26
N GLU A 63 7.68 -4.06 14.26
CA GLU A 63 7.36 -3.60 12.91
C GLU A 63 6.33 -4.47 12.17
N ASP A 64 6.20 -5.73 12.57
CA ASP A 64 5.23 -6.71 12.04
C ASP A 64 3.89 -6.69 12.80
N THR A 65 3.66 -5.70 13.67
CA THR A 65 2.41 -5.53 14.44
C THR A 65 1.47 -4.54 13.75
N TYR A 66 0.21 -4.96 13.57
CA TYR A 66 -0.82 -4.20 12.86
C TYR A 66 -2.09 -4.11 13.69
N PHE A 67 -2.82 -3.01 13.55
CA PHE A 67 -4.09 -2.79 14.23
C PHE A 67 -5.20 -2.33 13.28
N ILE A 68 -6.40 -2.85 13.50
CA ILE A 68 -7.64 -2.28 13.00
C ILE A 68 -8.54 -1.99 14.21
N GLY A 69 -8.98 -0.75 14.38
CA GLY A 69 -9.96 -0.38 15.39
C GLY A 69 -11.29 -0.05 14.74
N HIS A 70 -12.40 -0.40 15.39
CA HIS A 70 -13.73 0.07 15.06
C HIS A 70 -14.31 0.90 16.21
N SER A 71 -14.73 2.14 15.94
CA SER A 71 -15.35 3.02 16.93
C SER A 71 -14.51 3.16 18.20
N ILE A 72 -15.01 2.75 19.37
CA ILE A 72 -14.27 2.79 20.65
C ILE A 72 -12.99 1.93 20.65
N GLY A 73 -12.90 0.93 19.77
CA GLY A 73 -11.69 0.16 19.54
C GLY A 73 -10.53 1.02 19.03
N CYS A 74 -10.81 2.06 18.24
CA CYS A 74 -9.82 3.04 17.79
C CYS A 74 -9.19 3.78 18.98
N GLN A 75 -10.03 4.27 19.91
CA GLN A 75 -9.57 4.91 21.14
C GLN A 75 -8.75 3.96 22.01
N THR A 76 -9.18 2.70 22.13
CA THR A 76 -8.46 1.68 22.91
C THR A 76 -7.05 1.47 22.37
N ILE A 77 -6.88 1.35 21.05
CA ILE A 77 -5.57 1.22 20.40
C ILE A 77 -4.71 2.46 20.66
N MET A 78 -5.25 3.67 20.48
CA MET A 78 -4.49 4.90 20.73
C MET A 78 -3.98 4.98 22.18
N ARG A 79 -4.84 4.68 23.16
CA ARG A 79 -4.49 4.72 24.59
C ARG A 79 -3.54 3.59 25.00
N PHE A 80 -3.62 2.43 24.34
CA PHE A 80 -2.64 1.37 24.49
C PHE A 80 -1.27 1.83 23.99
N LEU A 81 -1.17 2.33 22.74
CA LEU A 81 0.08 2.82 22.16
C LEU A 81 0.68 3.99 22.95
N GLU A 82 -0.15 4.87 23.51
CA GLU A 82 0.28 5.95 24.40
C GLU A 82 1.04 5.42 25.64
N LYS A 83 0.59 4.30 26.22
CA LYS A 83 1.13 3.71 27.46
C LYS A 83 2.32 2.78 27.22
N GLU A 84 2.51 2.27 26.00
CA GLU A 84 3.61 1.34 25.71
C GLU A 84 4.97 2.03 25.71
N ASN A 85 5.96 1.33 26.27
CA ASN A 85 7.38 1.72 26.24
C ASN A 85 8.08 1.05 25.05
N TYR A 86 7.74 1.51 23.83
CA TYR A 86 8.29 1.00 22.58
C TYR A 86 8.78 2.18 21.74
N ASN A 87 10.05 2.16 21.36
CA ASN A 87 10.71 3.24 20.63
C ASN A 87 10.76 3.00 19.11
N GLY A 88 10.21 1.89 18.63
CA GLY A 88 10.13 1.58 17.20
C GLY A 88 8.81 2.02 16.57
N LYS A 89 8.67 1.70 15.28
CA LYS A 89 7.42 1.87 14.55
C LYS A 89 6.72 0.52 14.39
N ILE A 90 5.41 0.50 14.57
CA ILE A 90 4.57 -0.64 14.19
C ILE A 90 4.22 -0.54 12.69
N GLY A 91 3.70 -1.63 12.12
CA GLY A 91 3.46 -1.76 10.69
C GLY A 91 2.43 -0.76 10.14
N LYS A 92 1.14 -0.96 10.44
CA LYS A 92 0.07 -0.03 10.05
C LYS A 92 -1.10 -0.06 11.03
N VAL A 93 -1.74 1.09 11.19
CA VAL A 93 -2.99 1.24 11.93
C VAL A 93 -4.10 1.70 10.98
N ILE A 94 -5.27 1.07 11.10
CA ILE A 94 -6.49 1.52 10.44
C ILE A 94 -7.56 1.75 11.49
N PHE A 95 -8.24 2.89 11.42
CA PHE A 95 -9.42 3.18 12.23
C PHE A 95 -10.66 3.26 11.34
N VAL A 96 -11.73 2.61 11.76
CA VAL A 96 -13.04 2.65 11.12
C VAL A 96 -14.00 3.32 12.11
N ALA A 97 -14.75 4.31 11.67
CA ALA A 97 -15.62 5.14 12.51
C ALA A 97 -14.91 5.66 13.79
N GLY A 98 -13.62 6.00 13.68
CA GLY A 98 -12.88 6.55 14.80
C GLY A 98 -13.40 7.92 15.21
N TRP A 99 -13.39 8.23 16.50
CA TRP A 99 -13.96 9.48 17.02
C TRP A 99 -13.19 10.01 18.24
N PHE A 100 -13.26 11.33 18.39
CA PHE A 100 -12.85 12.09 19.58
C PHE A 100 -14.04 12.82 20.21
N LYS A 101 -15.03 13.19 19.38
CA LYS A 101 -16.32 13.74 19.78
C LYS A 101 -17.44 12.84 19.27
N LEU A 102 -18.48 12.72 20.09
CA LEU A 102 -19.73 12.06 19.75
C LEU A 102 -20.89 13.01 20.04
N GLY A 103 -21.91 12.96 19.18
CA GLY A 103 -23.20 13.64 19.31
C GLY A 103 -24.34 12.63 19.19
N ASN A 104 -25.57 13.14 19.21
CA ASN A 104 -26.80 12.33 19.14
C ASN A 104 -26.83 11.19 20.18
N LEU A 105 -26.20 11.39 21.34
CA LEU A 105 -26.31 10.51 22.49
C LEU A 105 -27.55 10.96 23.27
N GLU A 106 -28.68 10.29 23.08
CA GLU A 106 -29.95 10.71 23.70
C GLU A 106 -30.08 10.21 25.15
N ASP A 107 -29.59 9.01 25.41
CA ASP A 107 -29.69 8.32 26.70
C ASP A 107 -28.60 8.75 27.70
N GLU A 108 -28.97 9.02 28.96
CA GLU A 108 -28.03 9.46 30.00
C GLU A 108 -27.02 8.38 30.41
N GLU A 109 -27.40 7.10 30.46
CA GLU A 109 -26.47 5.99 30.71
C GLU A 109 -25.45 5.88 29.58
N VAL A 110 -25.89 6.07 28.34
CA VAL A 110 -24.98 6.12 27.17
C VAL A 110 -24.01 7.30 27.29
N LYS A 111 -24.47 8.49 27.69
CA LYS A 111 -23.60 9.65 27.94
C LYS A 111 -22.59 9.37 29.05
N GLU A 112 -23.02 8.78 30.16
CA GLU A 112 -22.15 8.43 31.29
C GLU A 112 -21.03 7.48 30.87
N ILE A 113 -21.35 6.46 30.07
CA ILE A 113 -20.36 5.51 29.58
C ILE A 113 -19.43 6.16 28.54
N ALA A 114 -19.93 7.02 27.65
CA ALA A 114 -19.12 7.71 26.64
C ALA A 114 -18.21 8.81 27.23
N ASN A 115 -18.66 9.48 28.29
CA ASN A 115 -18.02 10.66 28.87
C ASN A 115 -16.54 10.46 29.23
N PRO A 116 -16.12 9.36 29.90
CA PRO A 116 -14.71 9.09 30.16
C PRO A 116 -13.87 9.01 28.89
N TRP A 117 -14.40 8.41 27.81
CA TRP A 117 -13.70 8.24 26.54
C TRP A 117 -13.57 9.55 25.75
N ILE A 118 -14.55 10.44 25.86
CA ILE A 118 -14.52 11.78 25.25
C ILE A 118 -13.58 12.71 26.02
N ASN A 119 -13.68 12.72 27.35
CA ASN A 119 -13.07 13.76 28.18
C ASN A 119 -11.68 13.41 28.71
N THR A 120 -11.28 12.13 28.73
CA THR A 120 -9.91 11.76 29.11
C THR A 120 -8.97 12.07 27.95
N PRO A 121 -7.98 12.98 28.07
CA PRO A 121 -7.11 13.32 26.95
C PRO A 121 -6.27 12.13 26.46
N ILE A 122 -5.83 12.19 25.21
CA ILE A 122 -4.85 11.26 24.62
C ILE A 122 -3.60 12.07 24.27
N ASN A 123 -2.42 11.60 24.69
CA ASN A 123 -1.15 12.17 24.25
C ASN A 123 -0.82 11.71 22.83
N PHE A 124 -1.28 12.48 21.84
CA PHE A 124 -1.07 12.19 20.42
C PHE A 124 0.40 12.10 20.01
N ASN A 125 1.32 12.78 20.70
CA ASN A 125 2.74 12.71 20.37
C ASN A 125 3.30 11.31 20.68
N LYS A 126 2.97 10.75 21.85
CA LYS A 126 3.36 9.37 22.21
C LYS A 126 2.78 8.31 21.30
N VAL A 127 1.57 8.54 20.77
CA VAL A 127 0.95 7.66 19.78
C VAL A 127 1.71 7.76 18.44
N LYS A 128 1.92 8.99 17.94
CA LYS A 128 2.65 9.25 16.69
C LYS A 128 4.06 8.68 16.68
N GLU A 129 4.75 8.68 17.81
CA GLU A 129 6.09 8.09 17.93
C GLU A 129 6.10 6.61 17.53
N LYS A 130 5.00 5.88 17.70
CA LYS A 130 4.90 4.45 17.40
C LYS A 130 4.27 4.11 16.06
N ILE A 131 3.52 5.04 15.46
CA ILE A 131 2.85 4.81 14.18
C ILE A 131 3.64 5.45 13.03
N SER A 132 3.76 4.71 11.92
CA SER A 132 4.35 5.18 10.65
C SER A 132 3.27 5.56 9.64
N ASN A 133 2.14 4.85 9.67
CA ASN A 133 1.02 5.02 8.75
C ASN A 133 -0.31 4.77 9.49
N LEU A 134 -1.17 5.78 9.49
CA LEU A 134 -2.53 5.71 10.03
C LEU A 134 -3.52 6.09 8.93
N THR A 135 -4.47 5.21 8.65
CA THR A 135 -5.62 5.50 7.78
C THR A 135 -6.90 5.46 8.59
N VAL A 136 -7.81 6.40 8.34
CA VAL A 136 -9.10 6.49 9.01
C VAL A 136 -10.21 6.46 7.97
N PHE A 137 -11.18 5.58 8.16
CA PHE A 137 -12.41 5.54 7.39
C PHE A 137 -13.54 6.12 8.23
N LEU A 138 -14.20 7.16 7.69
CA LEU A 138 -15.42 7.75 8.24
C LEU A 138 -16.56 7.57 7.24
N SER A 139 -17.81 7.67 7.70
CA SER A 139 -18.99 7.60 6.84
C SER A 139 -19.60 8.99 6.64
N SER A 140 -20.08 9.30 5.44
CA SER A 140 -20.76 10.57 5.17
C SER A 140 -22.12 10.70 5.87
N ASN A 141 -22.73 9.58 6.29
CA ASN A 141 -23.97 9.53 7.07
C ASN A 141 -23.75 8.92 8.47
N GLU A 142 -22.60 9.19 9.09
CA GLU A 142 -22.28 8.76 10.46
C GLU A 142 -23.36 9.23 11.47
N PRO A 143 -24.05 8.32 12.18
CA PRO A 143 -25.18 8.68 13.04
C PRO A 143 -24.79 9.52 14.28
N TYR A 144 -23.53 9.49 14.70
CA TYR A 144 -23.07 10.19 15.91
C TYR A 144 -22.47 11.60 15.66
N ASN A 145 -22.70 12.20 14.49
CA ASN A 145 -22.24 13.55 14.09
C ASN A 145 -20.70 13.75 14.15
N TYR A 146 -20.27 15.02 14.11
CA TYR A 146 -18.88 15.48 14.26
C TYR A 146 -17.88 14.90 13.25
N ILE A 147 -18.33 14.54 12.05
CA ILE A 147 -17.48 13.96 11.00
C ILE A 147 -16.29 14.90 10.70
N GLU A 148 -16.56 16.18 10.47
CA GLU A 148 -15.52 17.16 10.12
C GLU A 148 -14.54 17.42 11.27
N GLU A 149 -15.02 17.57 12.51
CA GLU A 149 -14.15 17.79 13.67
C GLU A 149 -13.30 16.55 13.99
N ASN A 150 -13.87 15.36 13.87
CA ASN A 150 -13.14 14.10 14.03
C ASN A 150 -12.10 13.96 12.92
N LYS A 151 -12.45 14.23 11.66
CA LYS A 151 -11.52 14.28 10.51
C LYS A 151 -10.37 15.23 10.77
N MET A 152 -10.66 16.49 11.10
CA MET A 152 -9.63 17.51 11.38
C MET A 152 -8.70 17.06 12.51
N THR A 153 -9.23 16.46 13.57
CA THR A 153 -8.41 15.99 14.69
C THR A 153 -7.46 14.86 14.25
N PHE A 154 -7.94 13.88 13.48
CA PHE A 154 -7.09 12.82 12.94
C PHE A 154 -6.00 13.34 11.99
N GLU A 155 -6.34 14.26 11.08
CA GLU A 155 -5.40 14.84 10.11
C GLU A 155 -4.36 15.73 10.82
N GLU A 156 -4.78 16.63 11.70
CA GLU A 156 -3.89 17.62 12.29
C GLU A 156 -3.03 17.03 13.40
N LYS A 157 -3.62 16.28 14.33
CA LYS A 157 -2.95 15.79 15.54
C LYS A 157 -2.17 14.50 15.31
N LEU A 158 -2.72 13.60 14.49
CA LEU A 158 -2.15 12.27 14.23
C LEU A 158 -1.56 12.10 12.83
N LYS A 159 -1.69 13.10 11.94
CA LYS A 159 -1.19 13.04 10.55
C LYS A 159 -1.76 11.84 9.78
N ALA A 160 -3.02 11.51 10.06
CA ALA A 160 -3.70 10.40 9.42
C ALA A 160 -4.13 10.73 7.98
N LYS A 161 -4.16 9.71 7.12
CA LYS A 161 -4.95 9.74 5.87
C LYS A 161 -6.42 9.48 6.22
N VAL A 162 -7.30 10.44 6.03
CA VAL A 162 -8.75 10.25 6.27
C VAL A 162 -9.47 10.03 4.94
N ILE A 163 -10.34 9.03 4.90
CA ILE A 163 -11.17 8.66 3.75
C ILE A 163 -12.63 8.64 4.22
N ILE A 164 -13.46 9.49 3.62
CA ILE A 164 -14.91 9.46 3.86
C ILE A 164 -15.55 8.54 2.81
N LEU A 165 -16.28 7.53 3.25
CA LEU A 165 -17.05 6.64 2.40
C LEU A 165 -18.52 7.02 2.40
N ASP A 166 -19.17 6.87 1.26
CA ASP A 166 -20.57 7.22 1.12
C ASP A 166 -21.50 6.19 1.75
N ASN A 167 -22.42 6.67 2.59
CA ASN A 167 -23.55 5.92 3.11
C ASN A 167 -23.19 4.58 3.79
N LYS A 168 -22.19 4.59 4.68
CA LYS A 168 -21.75 3.40 5.44
C LYS A 168 -22.30 3.34 6.87
N GLY A 169 -23.12 4.31 7.28
CA GLY A 169 -23.62 4.44 8.66
C GLY A 169 -22.48 4.41 9.67
N HIS A 170 -22.61 3.61 10.72
CA HIS A 170 -21.55 3.32 11.67
C HIS A 170 -20.76 2.04 11.32
N PHE A 171 -20.73 1.66 10.04
CA PHE A 171 -20.02 0.48 9.52
C PHE A 171 -20.47 -0.84 10.18
N THR A 172 -21.75 -0.95 10.50
CA THR A 172 -22.37 -2.12 11.13
C THR A 172 -23.06 -3.04 10.11
N GLU A 173 -23.56 -4.21 10.54
CA GLU A 173 -24.31 -5.10 9.63
C GLU A 173 -25.67 -4.49 9.29
N GLU A 174 -26.24 -3.79 10.26
CA GLU A 174 -27.48 -3.02 10.20
C GLU A 174 -27.39 -1.89 9.17
N ASP A 175 -26.21 -1.30 9.01
CA ASP A 175 -25.90 -0.33 7.93
C ASP A 175 -25.61 -1.02 6.58
N GLY A 176 -25.74 -2.34 6.48
CA GLY A 176 -25.44 -3.13 5.29
C GLY A 176 -23.95 -3.46 5.11
N VAL A 177 -23.10 -3.22 6.12
CA VAL A 177 -21.64 -3.37 6.03
C VAL A 177 -21.17 -4.71 6.64
N ASN A 178 -21.36 -5.79 5.87
CA ASN A 178 -20.85 -7.13 6.20
C ASN A 178 -19.43 -7.39 5.67
N LYS A 179 -18.92 -6.49 4.80
CA LYS A 179 -17.60 -6.55 4.19
C LYS A 179 -17.07 -5.13 4.03
N LEU A 180 -15.75 -4.97 4.14
CA LEU A 180 -15.10 -3.66 4.07
C LEU A 180 -13.82 -3.70 3.21
N PRO A 181 -13.93 -3.92 1.89
CA PRO A 181 -12.77 -4.08 1.00
C PRO A 181 -11.82 -2.90 0.95
N GLU A 182 -12.28 -1.71 1.31
CA GLU A 182 -11.47 -0.51 1.46
C GLU A 182 -10.38 -0.68 2.52
N VAL A 183 -10.70 -1.34 3.65
CA VAL A 183 -9.72 -1.67 4.70
C VAL A 183 -8.68 -2.67 4.18
N LEU A 184 -9.09 -3.68 3.39
CA LEU A 184 -8.14 -4.61 2.79
C LEU A 184 -7.15 -3.90 1.88
N LYS A 185 -7.63 -2.99 1.03
CA LYS A 185 -6.78 -2.21 0.11
C LYS A 185 -5.70 -1.42 0.86
N GLU A 186 -6.00 -0.93 2.05
CA GLU A 186 -5.06 -0.11 2.81
C GLU A 186 -3.90 -0.87 3.45
N ILE A 187 -4.10 -2.06 4.03
CA ILE A 187 -2.96 -2.88 4.50
C ILE A 187 -2.26 -3.59 3.33
N ASN A 188 -2.96 -3.80 2.22
CA ASN A 188 -2.34 -4.22 0.96
C ASN A 188 -1.47 -3.15 0.29
N ASN A 189 -1.33 -1.95 0.88
CA ASN A 189 -0.38 -0.93 0.45
C ASN A 189 1.02 -1.13 1.08
N ASN A 190 1.47 -2.37 1.29
CA ASN A 190 2.71 -2.70 0.60
C ASN A 190 2.30 -2.74 -0.86
N LEU A 191 2.47 -1.62 -1.57
CA LEU A 191 2.50 -1.69 -3.02
C LEU A 191 3.33 -2.95 -3.34
N VAL A 192 2.71 -3.94 -3.96
CA VAL A 192 3.37 -4.52 -5.12
C VAL A 192 3.65 -3.28 -5.95
N ILE A 193 4.84 -2.69 -5.78
CA ILE A 193 5.23 -1.57 -6.61
C ILE A 193 5.39 -2.29 -7.92
N MET A 194 4.34 -2.28 -8.73
CA MET A 194 4.39 -2.84 -10.07
C MET A 194 5.55 -2.11 -10.73
N LYS A 195 6.67 -2.80 -10.82
CA LYS A 195 7.89 -2.16 -11.26
C LYS A 195 7.68 -1.72 -12.69
N THR A 196 8.20 -0.56 -13.05
CA THR A 196 8.19 -0.21 -14.46
C THR A 196 9.14 -1.16 -15.18
N ILE A 197 8.64 -1.81 -16.23
CA ILE A 197 9.46 -2.67 -17.08
C ILE A 197 10.13 -1.75 -18.10
N LEU A 198 11.44 -1.60 -17.96
CA LEU A 198 12.29 -0.93 -18.92
C LEU A 198 12.63 -1.95 -20.01
N VAL A 199 12.43 -1.56 -21.25
CA VAL A 199 12.52 -2.43 -22.42
C VAL A 199 13.53 -1.85 -23.37
N ASP A 200 14.58 -2.59 -23.69
CA ASP A 200 15.45 -2.18 -24.79
C ASP A 200 14.73 -2.15 -26.14
N ALA A 201 15.05 -1.15 -26.95
CA ALA A 201 14.40 -0.88 -28.23
C ALA A 201 14.91 -1.81 -29.34
N VAL A 202 16.03 -1.43 -29.97
CA VAL A 202 16.57 -2.09 -31.16
C VAL A 202 17.25 -3.39 -30.74
N ASP A 203 17.04 -4.45 -31.53
CA ASP A 203 17.49 -5.83 -31.30
C ASP A 203 16.79 -6.56 -30.13
N ALA A 204 15.98 -5.87 -29.32
CA ALA A 204 15.10 -6.48 -28.33
C ALA A 204 13.61 -6.37 -28.73
N PHE A 205 12.98 -5.22 -28.49
CA PHE A 205 11.55 -5.03 -28.76
C PHE A 205 11.25 -4.76 -30.24
N VAL A 206 12.19 -4.16 -30.95
CA VAL A 206 12.13 -3.89 -32.38
C VAL A 206 13.25 -4.66 -33.06
N ILE A 207 12.90 -5.46 -34.05
CA ILE A 207 13.84 -6.31 -34.79
C ILE A 207 13.87 -5.90 -36.27
N GLU A 208 15.06 -5.99 -36.86
CA GLU A 208 15.24 -5.78 -38.30
C GLU A 208 14.74 -7.00 -39.09
N GLY A 209 13.97 -6.75 -40.14
CA GLY A 209 13.46 -7.74 -41.09
C GLY A 209 13.83 -7.37 -42.53
N GLU A 210 12.97 -7.70 -43.50
CA GLU A 210 13.13 -7.41 -44.94
C GLU A 210 13.22 -5.89 -45.23
N GLY A 211 14.37 -5.29 -44.94
CA GLY A 211 14.66 -3.87 -45.17
C GLY A 211 13.92 -2.89 -44.25
N SER A 212 13.26 -3.37 -43.20
CA SER A 212 12.50 -2.52 -42.26
C SER A 212 12.55 -3.03 -40.83
N PHE A 213 12.34 -2.12 -39.88
CA PHE A 213 12.25 -2.42 -38.45
C PHE A 213 10.79 -2.64 -38.06
N LYS A 214 10.52 -3.71 -37.30
CA LYS A 214 9.17 -4.05 -36.84
C LYS A 214 9.17 -4.50 -35.38
N ILE A 215 8.03 -4.32 -34.71
CA ILE A 215 7.82 -4.84 -33.35
C ILE A 215 7.98 -6.35 -33.38
N PHE A 216 8.77 -6.89 -32.44
CA PHE A 216 8.85 -8.32 -32.20
C PHE A 216 7.58 -8.77 -31.47
N LYS A 217 6.61 -9.26 -32.25
CA LYS A 217 5.25 -9.53 -31.79
C LYS A 217 5.20 -10.46 -30.58
N GLU A 218 6.01 -11.49 -30.54
CA GLU A 218 6.02 -12.47 -29.46
C GLU A 218 6.50 -11.87 -28.12
N MET A 219 7.46 -10.92 -28.17
CA MET A 219 7.86 -10.16 -27.00
C MET A 219 6.77 -9.19 -26.55
N HIS A 220 6.12 -8.51 -27.50
CA HIS A 220 4.97 -7.65 -27.20
C HIS A 220 3.84 -8.44 -26.53
N ASP A 221 3.44 -9.58 -27.11
CA ASP A 221 2.40 -10.46 -26.58
C ASP A 221 2.77 -11.03 -25.19
N LEU A 222 4.07 -11.18 -24.88
CA LEU A 222 4.55 -11.50 -23.55
C LEU A 222 4.37 -10.33 -22.58
N LEU A 223 4.81 -9.13 -22.95
CA LEU A 223 4.75 -7.93 -22.11
C LEU A 223 3.30 -7.50 -21.79
N GLU A 224 2.36 -7.75 -22.69
CA GLU A 224 0.92 -7.48 -22.47
C GLU A 224 0.29 -8.38 -21.40
N LYS A 225 0.96 -9.48 -21.00
CA LYS A 225 0.52 -10.32 -19.87
C LYS A 225 0.82 -9.68 -18.50
N PHE A 226 1.69 -8.68 -18.48
CA PHE A 226 2.06 -7.97 -17.26
C PHE A 226 1.28 -6.66 -17.18
N PRO A 227 0.59 -6.33 -16.07
CA PRO A 227 -0.12 -5.06 -15.93
C PRO A 227 0.82 -3.84 -15.73
N ASN A 228 2.13 -4.10 -15.58
CA ASN A 228 3.16 -3.10 -15.35
C ASN A 228 3.22 -2.05 -16.46
N ARG A 229 3.57 -0.80 -16.11
CA ARG A 229 3.96 0.23 -17.08
C ARG A 229 5.22 -0.25 -17.81
N LYS A 230 5.30 0.00 -19.12
CA LYS A 230 6.50 -0.25 -19.93
C LYS A 230 7.04 1.07 -20.47
N ILE A 231 8.37 1.18 -20.49
CA ILE A 231 9.08 2.30 -21.14
C ILE A 231 10.17 1.69 -22.00
N ILE A 232 10.17 2.06 -23.28
CA ILE A 232 11.19 1.63 -24.23
C ILE A 232 12.40 2.56 -24.12
N LEU A 233 13.59 2.01 -23.90
CA LEU A 233 14.84 2.74 -23.77
C LEU A 233 15.69 2.58 -25.03
N THR A 234 16.03 3.70 -25.64
CA THR A 234 16.87 3.73 -26.85
C THR A 234 17.99 4.78 -26.75
N GLY A 235 19.05 4.56 -27.52
CA GLY A 235 20.06 5.58 -27.82
C GLY A 235 19.72 6.42 -29.06
N ALA A 236 18.69 6.05 -29.83
CA ALA A 236 18.42 6.61 -31.16
C ALA A 236 18.32 8.14 -31.17
N ASN A 237 19.04 8.76 -32.12
CA ASN A 237 18.87 10.15 -32.53
C ASN A 237 17.60 10.33 -33.39
N ASP A 238 17.29 11.56 -33.84
CA ASP A 238 16.03 11.86 -34.53
C ASP A 238 15.85 11.11 -35.87
N GLU A 239 16.95 10.88 -36.61
CA GLU A 239 16.91 10.14 -37.87
C GLU A 239 16.67 8.64 -37.61
N GLN A 240 17.43 8.08 -36.66
CA GLN A 240 17.28 6.71 -36.21
C GLN A 240 15.89 6.44 -35.62
N PHE A 241 15.34 7.40 -34.87
CA PHE A 241 14.02 7.28 -34.25
C PHE A 241 12.94 7.00 -35.29
N LYS A 242 12.98 7.71 -36.43
CA LYS A 242 12.10 7.46 -37.58
C LYS A 242 12.46 6.16 -38.31
N LYS A 243 13.76 5.91 -38.55
CA LYS A 243 14.23 4.71 -39.26
C LYS A 243 13.78 3.42 -38.56
N PHE A 244 13.84 3.42 -37.22
CA PHE A 244 13.48 2.28 -36.38
C PHE A 244 11.97 2.23 -36.05
N GLY A 245 11.18 3.18 -36.54
CA GLY A 245 9.74 3.25 -36.31
C GLY A 245 9.34 3.54 -34.86
N LEU A 246 10.22 4.17 -34.08
CA LEU A 246 10.01 4.41 -32.65
C LEU A 246 8.90 5.43 -32.36
N ASP A 247 8.50 6.20 -33.37
CA ASP A 247 7.36 7.13 -33.35
C ASP A 247 5.99 6.43 -33.30
N LYS A 248 5.95 5.10 -33.50
CA LYS A 248 4.72 4.31 -33.57
C LYS A 248 4.67 3.20 -32.52
N MET A 249 5.46 3.32 -31.46
CA MET A 249 5.53 2.30 -30.41
C MET A 249 4.26 2.31 -29.53
N PRO A 250 3.82 1.15 -29.03
CA PRO A 250 2.68 1.04 -28.12
C PRO A 250 3.00 1.54 -26.70
N TYR A 251 4.28 1.73 -26.39
CA TYR A 251 4.78 2.19 -25.10
C TYR A 251 5.52 3.52 -25.25
N GLU A 252 5.63 4.26 -24.15
CA GLU A 252 6.44 5.47 -24.10
C GLU A 252 7.91 5.16 -24.43
N VAL A 253 8.52 5.98 -25.27
CA VAL A 253 9.91 5.81 -25.70
C VAL A 253 10.77 6.92 -25.12
N TYR A 254 11.86 6.55 -24.46
CA TYR A 254 12.83 7.45 -23.88
C TYR A 254 14.17 7.35 -24.61
N THR A 255 14.76 8.50 -24.94
CA THR A 255 16.08 8.60 -25.59
C THR A 255 16.86 9.79 -25.08
N LEU A 256 18.18 9.62 -24.96
CA LEU A 256 19.15 10.69 -24.77
C LEU A 256 20.01 10.92 -26.02
N LYS A 257 19.61 10.37 -27.17
CA LYS A 257 20.24 10.58 -28.49
C LYS A 257 21.76 10.36 -28.45
N HIS A 258 22.17 9.20 -27.92
CA HIS A 258 23.58 8.80 -27.73
C HIS A 258 24.40 9.69 -26.77
N ASN A 259 23.77 10.54 -25.95
CA ASN A 259 24.49 11.41 -25.02
C ASN A 259 23.79 11.61 -23.66
N PRO A 260 24.15 10.84 -22.62
CA PRO A 260 25.08 9.70 -22.65
C PRO A 260 24.48 8.45 -23.32
N GLU A 261 25.32 7.44 -23.56
CA GLU A 261 24.90 6.11 -24.02
C GLU A 261 24.37 5.24 -22.88
N LYS A 262 23.58 4.21 -23.20
CA LYS A 262 23.11 3.24 -22.18
C LYS A 262 24.25 2.46 -21.49
N THR A 263 25.43 2.42 -22.09
CA THR A 263 26.64 1.84 -21.46
C THR A 263 27.27 2.75 -20.40
N ASP A 264 26.81 4.00 -20.27
CA ASP A 264 27.18 4.91 -19.19
C ASP A 264 26.06 4.94 -18.13
N PRO A 265 26.36 4.68 -16.84
CA PRO A 265 25.39 4.70 -15.76
C PRO A 265 24.52 5.97 -15.68
N LYS A 266 25.07 7.12 -16.11
CA LYS A 266 24.36 8.40 -16.12
C LYS A 266 23.10 8.39 -16.97
N TYR A 267 23.05 7.56 -18.03
CA TYR A 267 21.83 7.41 -18.84
C TYR A 267 20.64 7.04 -17.95
N PHE A 268 20.83 6.05 -17.09
CA PHE A 268 19.78 5.54 -16.22
C PHE A 268 19.48 6.49 -15.08
N GLU A 269 20.48 7.18 -14.51
CA GLU A 269 20.25 8.22 -13.49
C GLU A 269 19.37 9.37 -14.03
N ILE A 270 19.65 9.85 -15.25
CA ILE A 270 18.87 10.91 -15.91
C ILE A 270 17.46 10.40 -16.22
N MET A 271 17.33 9.17 -16.73
CA MET A 271 16.05 8.53 -17.02
C MET A 271 15.17 8.39 -15.77
N LEU A 272 15.73 7.85 -14.68
CA LEU A 272 15.03 7.70 -13.41
C LEU A 272 14.55 9.06 -12.89
N LYS A 273 15.40 10.08 -12.94
CA LYS A 273 15.04 11.45 -12.56
C LYS A 273 13.94 12.03 -13.46
N HIS A 274 14.02 11.83 -14.78
CA HIS A 274 13.02 12.31 -15.73
C HIS A 274 11.63 11.77 -15.43
N PHE A 275 11.53 10.49 -15.08
CA PHE A 275 10.25 9.83 -14.79
C PHE A 275 9.84 9.86 -13.31
N GLY A 276 10.65 10.42 -12.41
CA GLY A 276 10.41 10.36 -10.97
C GLY A 276 10.42 8.94 -10.41
N LEU A 277 11.20 8.04 -11.02
CA LEU A 277 11.31 6.63 -10.64
C LEU A 277 12.52 6.40 -9.71
N SER A 278 12.42 5.39 -8.84
CA SER A 278 13.54 4.84 -8.08
C SER A 278 14.06 3.57 -8.77
N LYS A 279 15.36 3.29 -8.63
CA LYS A 279 15.99 2.04 -9.09
C LYS A 279 15.31 0.77 -8.54
N ASP A 280 14.74 0.84 -7.33
CA ASP A 280 14.05 -0.28 -6.70
C ASP A 280 12.68 -0.57 -7.35
N ASN A 281 12.14 0.42 -8.06
CA ASN A 281 10.80 0.41 -8.66
C ASN A 281 10.84 0.13 -10.17
N VAL A 282 11.99 -0.31 -10.70
CA VAL A 282 12.15 -0.66 -12.11
C VAL A 282 12.86 -2.00 -12.26
N ILE A 283 12.58 -2.68 -13.36
CA ILE A 283 13.38 -3.80 -13.87
C ILE A 283 13.68 -3.56 -15.33
N TYR A 284 14.77 -4.12 -15.82
CA TYR A 284 15.26 -3.84 -17.16
C TYR A 284 15.66 -5.11 -17.89
N PHE A 285 15.43 -5.17 -19.20
CA PHE A 285 16.10 -6.15 -20.03
C PHE A 285 16.64 -5.50 -21.30
N GLU A 286 17.79 -6.01 -21.75
CA GLU A 286 18.65 -5.34 -22.71
C GLU A 286 19.51 -6.33 -23.49
N HIS A 287 19.67 -6.09 -24.79
CA HIS A 287 20.49 -6.96 -25.65
C HIS A 287 21.99 -6.74 -25.47
N ASN A 288 22.42 -5.51 -25.13
CA ASN A 288 23.82 -5.17 -24.93
C ASN A 288 24.26 -5.42 -23.49
N SER A 289 25.09 -6.46 -23.28
CA SER A 289 25.65 -6.81 -21.97
C SER A 289 26.36 -5.68 -21.22
N GLN A 290 26.93 -4.67 -21.91
CA GLN A 290 27.55 -3.53 -21.24
C GLN A 290 26.51 -2.53 -20.71
N ALA A 291 25.38 -2.37 -21.41
CA ALA A 291 24.26 -1.56 -20.92
C ALA A 291 23.55 -2.25 -19.74
N VAL A 292 23.49 -3.58 -19.71
CA VAL A 292 23.05 -4.36 -18.54
C VAL A 292 23.95 -4.05 -17.33
N LYS A 293 25.28 -4.18 -17.48
CA LYS A 293 26.23 -3.89 -16.39
C LYS A 293 26.14 -2.44 -15.91
N SER A 294 25.96 -1.50 -16.84
CA SER A 294 25.74 -0.08 -16.55
C SER A 294 24.51 0.12 -15.66
N ALA A 295 23.36 -0.45 -16.01
CA ALA A 295 22.14 -0.38 -15.20
C ALA A 295 22.31 -1.05 -13.82
N GLU A 296 22.94 -2.23 -13.78
CA GLU A 296 23.22 -2.96 -12.54
C GLU A 296 24.14 -2.18 -11.60
N SER A 297 25.13 -1.44 -12.14
CA SER A 297 26.08 -0.66 -11.34
C SER A 297 25.42 0.42 -10.47
N ILE A 298 24.24 0.91 -10.87
CA ILE A 298 23.45 1.86 -10.07
C ILE A 298 22.37 1.17 -9.25
N GLY A 299 22.21 -0.15 -9.38
CA GLY A 299 21.29 -1.00 -8.63
C GLY A 299 19.97 -1.33 -9.32
N ILE A 300 19.86 -1.13 -10.64
CA ILE A 300 18.69 -1.61 -11.40
C ILE A 300 18.82 -3.10 -11.66
N LYS A 301 17.82 -3.88 -11.22
CA LYS A 301 17.78 -5.32 -11.51
C LYS A 301 17.52 -5.54 -13.00
N SER A 302 18.45 -6.22 -13.65
CA SER A 302 18.51 -6.29 -15.11
C SER A 302 18.65 -7.73 -15.63
N TYR A 303 18.21 -7.96 -16.87
CA TYR A 303 18.34 -9.23 -17.59
C TYR A 303 18.98 -9.00 -18.96
N HIS A 304 20.01 -9.78 -19.27
CA HIS A 304 20.63 -9.76 -20.59
C HIS A 304 19.84 -10.65 -21.56
N TYR A 305 19.16 -10.01 -22.52
CA TYR A 305 18.35 -10.69 -23.53
C TYR A 305 19.21 -11.02 -24.76
N ASP A 306 19.33 -12.30 -25.11
CA ASP A 306 20.07 -12.72 -26.31
C ASP A 306 19.18 -12.61 -27.57
N PRO A 307 19.43 -11.66 -28.48
CA PRO A 307 18.56 -11.40 -29.62
C PRO A 307 18.61 -12.52 -30.68
N LYS A 308 19.66 -13.36 -30.66
CA LYS A 308 19.79 -14.50 -31.57
C LYS A 308 18.99 -15.69 -31.08
N LYS A 309 18.99 -15.94 -29.77
CA LYS A 309 18.22 -17.05 -29.17
C LYS A 309 16.74 -16.73 -29.05
N LYS A 310 16.40 -15.45 -28.85
CA LYS A 310 15.01 -14.99 -28.62
C LYS A 310 14.32 -15.78 -27.50
N ASP A 311 15.05 -16.06 -26.43
CA ASP A 311 14.56 -16.88 -25.32
C ASP A 311 13.56 -16.09 -24.45
N LEU A 312 12.31 -16.09 -24.89
CA LEU A 312 11.20 -15.46 -24.19
C LEU A 312 10.78 -16.23 -22.92
N LYS A 313 11.19 -17.49 -22.78
CA LYS A 313 10.89 -18.27 -21.58
C LYS A 313 11.73 -17.77 -20.41
N ALA A 314 13.04 -17.67 -20.61
CA ALA A 314 13.95 -17.13 -19.58
C ALA A 314 13.63 -15.66 -19.26
N LEU A 315 13.28 -14.85 -20.27
CA LEU A 315 12.80 -13.49 -20.03
C LEU A 315 11.51 -13.49 -19.18
N LYS A 316 10.54 -14.36 -19.48
CA LYS A 316 9.31 -14.47 -18.68
C LYS A 316 9.60 -14.84 -17.24
N GLU A 317 10.47 -15.82 -16.99
CA GLU A 317 10.86 -16.23 -15.63
C GLU A 317 11.46 -15.04 -14.85
N PHE A 318 12.36 -14.27 -15.49
CA PHE A 318 12.89 -13.04 -14.91
C PHE A 318 11.78 -12.02 -14.60
N LEU A 319 10.83 -11.79 -15.51
CA LEU A 319 9.74 -10.84 -15.30
C LEU A 319 8.79 -11.30 -14.18
N ASP A 320 8.41 -12.58 -14.14
CA ASP A 320 7.53 -13.14 -13.10
C ASP A 320 8.13 -12.96 -11.70
N GLU A 321 9.44 -13.20 -11.55
CA GLU A 321 10.14 -13.09 -10.27
C GLU A 321 10.33 -11.66 -9.78
N ASN A 322 10.35 -10.68 -10.68
CA ASN A 322 10.89 -9.35 -10.38
C ASN A 322 9.97 -8.17 -10.67
N SER A 323 8.83 -8.38 -11.33
CA SER A 323 7.89 -7.32 -11.70
C SER A 323 6.96 -6.87 -10.57
N SER A 324 6.98 -7.57 -9.42
CA SER A 324 6.13 -7.31 -8.24
C SER A 324 6.89 -6.77 -7.03
#